data_AF-A0A927VUT5-F1
#
_entry.id   AF-A0A927VUT5-F1
#
_cell.length_a   1.000
_cell.length_b   1.000
_cell.length_c   1.000
_cell.angle_alpha   90.00
_cell.angle_beta   90.00
_cell.angle_gamma   90.00
#
_symmetry.space_group_name_H-M   'P 1'
#
loop_
_entity.id
_entity.type
_entity.pdbx_description
1 polymer ?
#
loop_
_entity_poly.entity_id
_entity_poly.type
_entity_poly.pdbx_seq_one_letter_code
_entity_poly.pdbx_strand_id
1 'polypeptide(L)'
;MAELKLIHGKQSIKYDHFKDYDFESCRAVCARLMGVAALKVTWRAKDNRRARFYQVMHLDYSEYGIDDYQEFICTPGSPDYGEKKEEMNGLWGRFVGVMGSDTTEIDASCMLRLIEDALLLASEDAPREYDNEENKEFRAYARLRLGYMQDALNCEGITSADCSSRDAIEEISPRRLSAYETINYFVMRLVDLDFPAASYLSSMSMDDLRSSALTDAGIQTLVRSDIERSDRRRDPSDDGTSFPFRVRVTTLAKDAYYHSTFVIWLNGNYRAANPLVTDLKVGSVIKLSEYEAAMQISRPEYITVFDCKDDMLRGFDPKYIGPFENSVATMVPNGWLYTAYKGNNSHVDTSSYRLSDDVYGYAVLTIAGELVLMSNDLRHISMLDDAAIFSLYAPFLNTKGRYRIDTSVFQTLCHVPGAMFEELVEPGED
;
A
#
# COMPACT_ATOMS: atom_id res chain seq x y z
N MET A 1 -37.20 33.70 22.21
CA MET A 1 -37.04 32.27 22.57
C MET A 1 -35.57 32.08 22.90
N ALA A 2 -35.25 31.45 24.03
CA ALA A 2 -33.86 31.13 24.36
C ALA A 2 -33.37 30.00 23.44
N GLU A 3 -32.26 30.22 22.75
CA GLU A 3 -31.61 29.21 21.91
C GLU A 3 -31.09 28.08 22.81
N LEU A 4 -31.65 26.88 22.67
CA LEU A 4 -31.15 25.70 23.37
C LEU A 4 -29.90 25.21 22.64
N LYS A 5 -28.73 25.29 23.30
CA LYS A 5 -27.46 24.79 22.76
C LYS A 5 -27.29 23.31 23.12
N LEU A 6 -27.19 22.45 22.09
CA LEU A 6 -26.86 21.04 22.26
C LEU A 6 -25.40 20.89 22.71
N ILE A 7 -25.18 20.14 23.79
CA ILE A 7 -23.83 19.80 24.29
C ILE A 7 -23.60 18.31 24.02
N HIS A 8 -22.60 17.99 23.20
CA HIS A 8 -22.20 16.62 22.94
C HIS A 8 -21.37 16.09 24.11
N GLY A 9 -21.70 14.90 24.63
CA GLY A 9 -20.89 14.21 25.63
C GLY A 9 -19.69 13.50 25.00
N LYS A 10 -18.70 13.08 25.81
CA LYS A 10 -17.43 12.46 25.36
C LYS A 10 -17.57 11.14 24.56
N GLN A 11 -18.75 10.55 24.50
CA GLN A 11 -19.02 9.35 23.69
C GLN A 11 -19.65 9.69 22.32
N SER A 12 -19.96 10.96 22.07
CA SER A 12 -20.52 11.41 20.80
C SER A 12 -19.41 11.56 19.77
N ILE A 13 -19.65 11.09 18.56
CA ILE A 13 -18.76 11.28 17.39
C ILE A 13 -18.49 12.77 17.08
N LYS A 14 -19.43 13.64 17.47
CA LYS A 14 -19.36 15.11 17.36
C LYS A 14 -18.67 15.79 18.55
N TYR A 15 -18.19 15.04 19.53
CA TYR A 15 -17.40 15.60 20.62
C TYR A 15 -15.96 15.81 20.14
N ASP A 16 -15.51 17.05 20.26
CA ASP A 16 -14.16 17.46 19.92
C ASP A 16 -13.20 17.07 21.06
N HIS A 17 -12.58 15.91 20.92
CA HIS A 17 -11.62 15.39 21.88
C HIS A 17 -10.34 16.23 21.93
N PHE A 18 -9.97 16.93 20.86
CA PHE A 18 -8.71 17.68 20.77
C PHE A 18 -8.67 18.84 21.77
N LYS A 19 -9.82 19.33 22.24
CA LYS A 19 -9.87 20.31 23.35
C LYS A 19 -9.22 19.81 24.63
N ASP A 20 -9.28 18.52 24.90
CA ASP A 20 -8.78 17.89 26.13
C ASP A 20 -7.30 17.46 26.03
N TYR A 21 -6.66 17.60 24.86
CA TYR A 21 -5.32 17.10 24.59
C TYR A 21 -4.43 18.18 23.95
N ASP A 22 -3.12 18.03 24.09
CA ASP A 22 -2.09 18.80 23.38
C ASP A 22 -1.44 17.90 22.32
N PHE A 23 -1.03 18.47 21.19
CA PHE A 23 -0.24 17.73 20.20
C PHE A 23 1.08 17.25 20.84
N GLU A 24 1.49 16.01 20.53
CA GLU A 24 2.75 15.44 21.02
C GLU A 24 3.71 15.14 19.88
N SER A 25 3.32 14.34 18.88
CA SER A 25 4.17 13.98 17.74
C SER A 25 3.39 13.33 16.60
N CYS A 26 4.03 13.21 15.44
CA CYS A 26 3.53 12.43 14.31
C CYS A 26 4.63 11.51 13.76
N ARG A 27 4.31 10.22 13.60
CA ARG A 27 5.17 9.27 12.88
C ARG A 27 4.53 8.92 11.55
N ALA A 28 5.33 8.88 10.49
CA ALA A 28 4.90 8.55 9.14
C ALA A 28 5.69 7.36 8.60
N VAL A 29 5.09 6.61 7.68
CA VAL A 29 5.78 5.58 6.89
C VAL A 29 6.36 6.20 5.62
N CYS A 30 7.61 5.88 5.29
CA CYS A 30 8.36 6.42 4.15
C CYS A 30 7.93 5.77 2.82
N ALA A 31 6.65 5.88 2.48
CA ALA A 31 6.03 5.20 1.35
C ALA A 31 5.38 6.16 0.35
N ARG A 32 5.65 7.47 0.42
CA ARG A 32 4.96 8.45 -0.43
C ARG A 32 5.15 8.17 -1.92
N LEU A 33 6.32 7.67 -2.31
CA LEU A 33 6.58 7.29 -3.70
C LEU A 33 5.89 6.00 -4.13
N MET A 34 5.15 5.31 -3.25
CA MET A 34 4.20 4.24 -3.56
C MET A 34 2.76 4.74 -3.77
N GLY A 35 2.51 6.06 -3.65
CA GLY A 35 1.19 6.68 -3.86
C GLY A 35 0.37 6.82 -2.58
N VAL A 36 0.94 6.42 -1.45
CA VAL A 36 0.24 6.30 -0.17
C VAL A 36 1.09 6.83 0.98
N ALA A 37 0.45 7.23 2.08
CA ALA A 37 1.14 7.56 3.32
C ALA A 37 0.35 7.08 4.53
N ALA A 38 1.01 6.44 5.50
CA ALA A 38 0.40 6.11 6.78
C ALA A 38 0.95 7.02 7.88
N LEU A 39 0.04 7.60 8.68
CA LEU A 39 0.38 8.51 9.77
C LEU A 39 -0.14 7.95 11.09
N LYS A 40 0.67 8.09 12.14
CA LYS A 40 0.29 7.91 13.54
C LYS A 40 0.54 9.21 14.30
N VAL A 41 -0.54 9.93 14.56
CA VAL A 41 -0.53 11.18 15.31
C VAL A 41 -0.79 10.86 16.78
N THR A 42 0.05 11.40 17.66
CA THR A 42 -0.04 11.20 19.11
C THR A 42 -0.36 12.52 19.78
N TRP A 43 -1.34 12.47 20.68
CA TRP A 43 -1.80 13.58 21.50
C TRP A 43 -1.70 13.19 22.97
N ARG A 44 -1.37 14.16 23.83
CA ARG A 44 -1.20 13.97 25.27
C ARG A 44 -2.29 14.70 26.03
N ALA A 45 -2.96 14.01 26.95
CA ALA A 45 -4.04 14.63 27.71
C ALA A 45 -3.52 15.73 28.63
N LYS A 46 -4.29 16.82 28.74
CA LYS A 46 -3.96 18.00 29.56
C LYS A 46 -4.04 17.70 31.06
N ASP A 47 -5.00 16.87 31.46
CA ASP A 47 -5.31 16.53 32.86
C ASP A 47 -4.53 15.31 33.36
N ASN A 48 -4.33 14.31 32.52
CA ASN A 48 -3.58 13.09 32.82
C ASN A 48 -2.44 12.90 31.82
N ARG A 49 -1.23 13.35 32.19
CA ARG A 49 -0.03 13.26 31.33
C ARG A 49 0.36 11.85 30.90
N ARG A 50 -0.23 10.77 31.46
CA ARG A 50 -0.01 9.39 31.01
C ARG A 50 -1.05 8.91 29.99
N ALA A 51 -2.20 9.58 29.89
CA ALA A 51 -3.19 9.26 28.87
C ALA A 51 -2.73 9.77 27.50
N ARG A 52 -3.03 8.99 26.47
CA ARG A 52 -2.73 9.30 25.08
C ARG A 52 -3.97 9.13 24.22
N PHE A 53 -4.09 10.01 23.24
CA PHE A 53 -5.06 9.90 22.17
C PHE A 53 -4.27 9.74 20.87
N TYR A 54 -4.57 8.67 20.13
CA TYR A 54 -3.90 8.33 18.88
C TYR A 54 -4.85 8.48 17.72
N GLN A 55 -4.36 9.02 16.61
CA GLN A 55 -5.01 8.92 15.32
C GLN A 55 -4.11 8.08 14.42
N VAL A 56 -4.65 7.03 13.83
CA VAL A 56 -3.95 6.19 12.88
C VAL A 56 -4.71 6.27 11.57
N MET A 57 -4.03 6.65 10.50
CA MET A 57 -4.67 6.91 9.21
C MET A 57 -3.82 6.44 8.04
N HIS A 58 -4.49 6.02 6.99
CA HIS A 58 -3.94 5.69 5.68
C HIS A 58 -4.46 6.71 4.66
N LEU A 59 -3.52 7.39 4.00
CA LEU A 59 -3.77 8.40 2.98
C LEU A 59 -3.44 7.80 1.62
N ASP A 60 -4.39 7.89 0.71
CA ASP A 60 -4.25 7.46 -0.68
C ASP A 60 -4.22 8.70 -1.60
N TYR A 61 -3.12 8.87 -2.34
CA TYR A 61 -2.93 10.01 -3.25
C TYR A 61 -3.34 9.71 -4.69
N SER A 62 -3.84 8.51 -4.95
CA SER A 62 -4.28 8.06 -6.26
C SER A 62 -5.76 8.41 -6.50
N GLU A 63 -6.64 8.03 -5.57
CA GLU A 63 -8.09 8.15 -5.78
C GLU A 63 -8.86 8.69 -4.57
N TYR A 64 -8.59 8.16 -3.37
CA TYR A 64 -9.51 8.33 -2.24
C TYR A 64 -9.18 9.50 -1.31
N GLY A 65 -7.92 9.92 -1.23
CA GLY A 65 -7.43 10.87 -0.25
C GLY A 65 -7.27 10.23 1.13
N ILE A 66 -8.39 9.89 1.76
CA ILE A 66 -8.41 9.18 3.06
C ILE A 66 -9.05 7.82 2.83
N ASP A 67 -8.25 6.79 3.07
CA ASP A 67 -8.61 5.39 2.82
C ASP A 67 -8.93 4.65 4.12
N ASP A 68 -8.20 4.92 5.21
CA ASP A 68 -8.50 4.41 6.55
C ASP A 68 -8.20 5.46 7.62
N TYR A 69 -8.99 5.47 8.70
CA TYR A 69 -8.91 6.44 9.78
C TYR A 69 -9.53 5.90 11.07
N GLN A 70 -8.72 5.81 12.12
CA GLN A 70 -9.18 5.37 13.43
C GLN A 70 -8.58 6.18 14.57
N GLU A 71 -9.36 6.27 15.65
CA GLU A 71 -9.08 7.08 16.83
C GLU A 71 -9.04 6.20 18.09
N PHE A 72 -7.97 6.27 18.87
CA PHE A 72 -7.78 5.45 20.07
C PHE A 72 -7.46 6.30 21.29
N ILE A 73 -8.34 6.26 22.30
CA ILE A 73 -8.07 6.88 23.61
C ILE A 73 -7.53 5.82 24.56
N CYS A 74 -6.24 5.90 24.85
CA CYS A 74 -5.51 4.96 25.70
C CYS A 74 -5.20 5.62 27.05
N THR A 75 -6.02 5.34 28.07
CA THR A 75 -5.85 5.88 29.43
C THR A 75 -5.32 4.81 30.38
N PRO A 76 -4.07 4.89 30.86
CA PRO A 76 -3.54 3.89 31.78
C PRO A 76 -4.41 3.72 33.03
N GLY A 77 -4.78 2.47 33.32
CA GLY A 77 -5.67 2.11 34.43
C GLY A 77 -7.16 2.06 34.07
N SER A 78 -7.55 2.43 32.83
CA SER A 78 -8.90 2.13 32.35
C SER A 78 -9.05 0.63 32.04
N PRO A 79 -10.26 0.05 32.20
CA PRO A 79 -10.49 -1.38 31.94
C PRO A 79 -10.12 -1.83 30.52
N ASP A 80 -10.25 -0.93 29.54
CA ASP A 80 -10.05 -1.13 28.10
C ASP A 80 -8.65 -0.71 27.60
N TYR A 81 -7.75 -0.28 28.49
CA TYR A 81 -6.45 0.26 28.10
C TYR A 81 -5.60 -0.73 27.31
N GLY A 82 -5.57 -2.00 27.75
CA GLY A 82 -4.78 -3.04 27.10
C GLY A 82 -5.26 -3.32 25.68
N GLU A 83 -6.56 -3.57 25.54
CA GLU A 83 -7.24 -3.86 24.28
C GLU A 83 -7.06 -2.73 23.26
N LYS A 84 -7.42 -1.48 23.60
CA LYS A 84 -7.26 -0.33 22.69
C LYS A 84 -5.82 -0.10 22.25
N LYS A 85 -4.87 -0.37 23.15
CA LYS A 85 -3.45 -0.21 22.82
C LYS A 85 -2.97 -1.31 21.89
N GLU A 86 -3.47 -2.53 22.06
CA GLU A 86 -3.20 -3.66 21.16
C GLU A 86 -3.81 -3.40 19.78
N GLU A 87 -5.08 -2.98 19.70
CA GLU A 87 -5.75 -2.61 18.44
C GLU A 87 -4.99 -1.50 17.69
N MET A 88 -4.62 -0.41 18.38
CA MET A 88 -3.86 0.69 17.80
C MET A 88 -2.50 0.23 17.26
N ASN A 89 -1.77 -0.57 18.03
CA ASN A 89 -0.47 -1.10 17.61
C ASN A 89 -0.61 -2.09 16.45
N GLY A 90 -1.67 -2.91 16.46
CA GLY A 90 -2.00 -3.83 15.38
C GLY A 90 -2.28 -3.07 14.09
N LEU A 91 -3.20 -2.10 14.11
CA LEU A 91 -3.50 -1.26 12.94
C LEU A 91 -2.25 -0.54 12.41
N TRP A 92 -1.46 0.07 13.29
CA TRP A 92 -0.20 0.71 12.89
C TRP A 92 0.80 -0.30 12.31
N GLY A 93 0.93 -1.48 12.93
CA GLY A 93 1.80 -2.56 12.46
C GLY A 93 1.43 -3.05 11.07
N ARG A 94 0.13 -3.13 10.76
CA ARG A 94 -0.38 -3.45 9.42
C ARG A 94 0.10 -2.45 8.38
N PHE A 95 -0.09 -1.15 8.61
CA PHE A 95 0.37 -0.13 7.68
C PHE A 95 1.88 -0.15 7.50
N VAL A 96 2.65 -0.23 8.59
CA VAL A 96 4.11 -0.29 8.52
C VAL A 96 4.57 -1.51 7.73
N GLY A 97 3.98 -2.69 7.98
CA GLY A 97 4.37 -3.95 7.35
C GLY A 97 4.15 -3.97 5.84
N VAL A 98 2.99 -3.51 5.37
CA VAL A 98 2.64 -3.54 3.93
C VAL A 98 3.29 -2.41 3.12
N MET A 99 3.83 -1.38 3.78
CA MET A 99 4.37 -0.18 3.13
C MET A 99 5.92 -0.09 3.19
N GLY A 100 6.60 -1.20 3.43
CA GLY A 100 8.07 -1.27 3.39
C GLY A 100 8.79 -0.98 4.71
N SER A 101 8.08 -0.96 5.84
CA SER A 101 8.58 -0.93 7.23
C SER A 101 9.39 0.28 7.72
N ASP A 102 9.81 1.18 6.84
CA ASP A 102 10.59 2.37 7.22
C ASP A 102 9.68 3.50 7.73
N THR A 103 9.94 3.96 8.96
CA THR A 103 9.17 5.05 9.58
C THR A 103 10.07 6.19 10.01
N THR A 104 9.55 7.42 9.90
CA THR A 104 10.20 8.64 10.39
C THR A 104 9.26 9.45 11.28
N GLU A 105 9.81 10.32 12.11
CA GLU A 105 9.03 11.33 12.84
C GLU A 105 9.02 12.61 12.01
N ILE A 106 7.84 13.19 11.81
CA ILE A 106 7.64 14.41 11.02
C ILE A 106 7.09 15.52 11.89
N ASP A 107 7.37 16.76 11.52
CA ASP A 107 6.80 17.92 12.18
C ASP A 107 5.30 18.09 11.86
N ALA A 108 4.64 18.94 12.65
CA ALA A 108 3.20 19.14 12.52
C ALA A 108 2.82 19.86 11.23
N SER A 109 3.68 20.73 10.69
CA SER A 109 3.42 21.43 9.42
C SER A 109 3.46 20.47 8.23
N CYS A 110 4.43 19.54 8.20
CA CYS A 110 4.52 18.46 7.21
C CYS A 110 3.32 17.51 7.32
N MET A 111 2.98 17.07 8.54
CA MET A 111 1.78 16.27 8.80
C MET A 111 0.52 16.95 8.26
N LEU A 112 0.31 18.23 8.58
CA LEU A 112 -0.84 18.99 8.11
C LEU A 112 -0.85 19.14 6.59
N ARG A 113 0.30 19.39 5.95
CA ARG A 113 0.40 19.47 4.49
C ARG A 113 0.01 18.16 3.83
N LEU A 114 0.51 17.01 4.32
CA LEU A 114 0.15 15.68 3.81
C LEU A 114 -1.36 15.45 3.88
N ILE A 115 -1.98 15.79 5.02
CA ILE A 115 -3.41 15.63 5.25
C ILE A 115 -4.22 16.57 4.35
N GLU A 116 -3.82 17.84 4.21
CA GLU A 116 -4.49 18.80 3.33
C GLU A 116 -4.47 18.37 1.88
N ASP A 117 -3.32 17.90 1.38
CA ASP A 117 -3.18 17.43 0.00
C ASP A 117 -4.08 16.20 -0.24
N ALA A 118 -4.18 15.29 0.73
CA ALA A 118 -5.10 14.16 0.68
C ALA A 118 -6.58 14.57 0.78
N LEU A 119 -6.92 15.59 1.57
CA LEU A 119 -8.29 16.08 1.73
C LEU A 119 -8.88 16.68 0.44
N LEU A 120 -8.04 17.13 -0.50
CA LEU A 120 -8.48 17.55 -1.84
C LEU A 120 -9.09 16.37 -2.60
N LEU A 121 -8.48 15.19 -2.51
CA LEU A 121 -8.97 13.95 -3.12
C LEU A 121 -10.15 13.35 -2.35
N ALA A 122 -10.25 13.58 -1.04
CA ALA A 122 -11.39 13.17 -0.23
C ALA A 122 -12.64 14.06 -0.39
N SER A 123 -12.61 15.07 -1.27
CA SER A 123 -13.74 15.96 -1.56
C SER A 123 -14.92 15.23 -2.21
N GLU A 124 -16.16 15.59 -1.91
CA GLU A 124 -17.34 15.00 -2.58
C GLU A 124 -17.32 15.23 -4.10
N ASP A 125 -16.74 16.34 -4.55
CA ASP A 125 -16.64 16.70 -5.97
C ASP A 125 -15.51 15.97 -6.71
N ALA A 126 -14.64 15.24 -6.01
CA ALA A 126 -13.54 14.53 -6.63
C ALA A 126 -14.07 13.32 -7.44
N PRO A 127 -13.73 13.21 -8.73
CA PRO A 127 -14.14 12.06 -9.54
C PRO A 127 -13.45 10.80 -9.02
N ARG A 128 -14.24 9.75 -8.78
CA ARG A 128 -13.76 8.42 -8.36
C ARG A 128 -14.32 7.37 -9.29
N GLU A 129 -13.52 6.34 -9.53
CA GLU A 129 -13.86 5.19 -10.34
C GLU A 129 -14.72 4.21 -9.53
N TYR A 130 -14.35 3.95 -8.27
CA TYR A 130 -15.11 3.07 -7.37
C TYR A 130 -15.51 3.82 -6.11
N ASP A 131 -16.81 4.12 -5.96
CA ASP A 131 -17.32 4.77 -4.75
C ASP A 131 -18.68 4.21 -4.38
N ASN A 132 -18.87 3.95 -3.08
CA ASN A 132 -20.11 3.44 -2.51
C ASN A 132 -20.56 4.35 -1.35
N GLU A 133 -21.78 4.18 -0.86
CA GLU A 133 -22.31 5.05 0.21
C GLU A 133 -21.55 4.88 1.53
N GLU A 134 -21.06 3.68 1.85
CA GLU A 134 -20.27 3.43 3.06
C GLU A 134 -18.95 4.21 3.03
N ASN A 135 -18.25 4.20 1.89
CA ASN A 135 -17.01 4.95 1.68
C ASN A 135 -17.26 6.46 1.77
N LYS A 136 -18.40 6.97 1.27
CA LYS A 136 -18.78 8.38 1.41
C LYS A 136 -19.03 8.76 2.87
N GLU A 137 -19.79 7.95 3.60
CA GLU A 137 -20.06 8.17 5.03
C GLU A 137 -18.76 8.14 5.84
N PHE A 138 -17.89 7.18 5.57
CA PHE A 138 -16.56 7.08 6.18
C PHE A 138 -15.72 8.33 5.91
N ARG A 139 -15.62 8.79 4.66
CA ARG A 139 -14.86 10.00 4.33
C ARG A 139 -15.46 11.25 4.98
N ALA A 140 -16.78 11.39 5.01
CA ALA A 140 -17.44 12.49 5.70
C ALA A 140 -17.11 12.50 7.21
N TYR A 141 -17.09 11.33 7.84
CA TYR A 141 -16.64 11.15 9.21
C TYR A 141 -15.16 11.55 9.38
N ALA A 142 -14.25 10.99 8.59
CA ALA A 142 -12.82 11.27 8.70
C ALA A 142 -12.52 12.76 8.51
N ARG A 143 -13.15 13.41 7.51
CA ARG A 143 -13.05 14.85 7.27
C ARG A 143 -13.51 15.68 8.47
N LEU A 144 -14.63 15.32 9.10
CA LEU A 144 -15.11 16.01 10.29
C LEU A 144 -14.07 15.94 11.42
N ARG A 145 -13.49 14.76 11.66
CA ARG A 145 -12.51 14.53 12.73
C ARG A 145 -11.18 15.23 12.46
N LEU A 146 -10.69 15.17 11.22
CA LEU A 146 -9.49 15.91 10.79
C LEU A 146 -9.71 17.43 10.82
N GLY A 147 -10.93 17.90 10.58
CA GLY A 147 -11.28 19.31 10.77
C GLY A 147 -11.11 19.76 12.22
N TYR A 148 -11.58 18.97 13.20
CA TYR A 148 -11.34 19.27 14.62
C TYR A 148 -9.85 19.25 14.98
N MET A 149 -9.09 18.32 14.41
CA MET A 149 -7.65 18.25 14.56
C MET A 149 -6.96 19.52 14.05
N GLN A 150 -7.30 19.96 12.83
CA GLN A 150 -6.77 21.18 12.21
C GLN A 150 -7.13 22.42 13.04
N ASP A 151 -8.38 22.54 13.47
CA ASP A 151 -8.83 23.66 14.31
C ASP A 151 -8.04 23.73 15.63
N ALA A 152 -7.77 22.59 16.26
CA ALA A 152 -6.99 22.53 17.49
C ALA A 152 -5.54 22.99 17.29
N LEU A 153 -4.87 22.53 16.23
CA LEU A 153 -3.51 22.96 15.88
C LEU A 153 -3.45 24.44 15.50
N ASN A 154 -4.42 24.91 14.72
CA ASN A 154 -4.54 26.31 14.33
C ASN A 154 -4.70 27.22 15.56
N CYS A 155 -5.45 26.79 16.59
CA CYS A 155 -5.55 27.52 17.85
C CYS A 155 -4.20 27.64 18.60
N GLU A 156 -3.29 26.70 18.38
CA GLU A 156 -1.92 26.70 18.93
C GLU A 156 -0.92 27.44 18.01
N GLY A 157 -1.38 27.97 16.87
CA GLY A 157 -0.54 28.66 15.87
C GLY A 157 0.22 27.70 14.95
N ILE A 158 -0.10 26.41 14.97
CA ILE A 158 0.50 25.39 14.12
C ILE A 158 -0.32 25.28 12.83
N THR A 159 0.33 25.47 11.68
CA THR A 159 -0.32 25.42 10.36
C THR A 159 0.58 24.69 9.34
N SER A 160 0.05 24.37 8.17
CA SER A 160 0.81 23.82 7.05
C SER A 160 1.65 24.86 6.29
N ALA A 161 1.65 26.13 6.70
CA ALA A 161 2.28 27.23 5.95
C ALA A 161 3.80 27.08 5.82
N ASP A 162 4.44 26.46 6.81
CA ASP A 162 5.89 26.26 6.84
C ASP A 162 6.35 25.01 6.08
N CYS A 163 5.44 24.27 5.43
CA CYS A 163 5.77 23.08 4.65
C CYS A 163 5.02 23.09 3.30
N SER A 164 5.77 23.05 2.19
CA SER A 164 5.18 22.88 0.86
C SER A 164 4.83 21.41 0.58
N SER A 165 3.95 21.15 -0.40
CA SER A 165 3.66 19.77 -0.84
C SER A 165 4.93 19.03 -1.27
N ARG A 166 5.90 19.73 -1.86
CA ARG A 166 7.18 19.15 -2.27
C ARG A 166 8.02 18.73 -1.07
N ASP A 167 8.10 19.58 -0.04
CA ASP A 167 8.84 19.28 1.19
C ASP A 167 8.20 18.10 1.93
N ALA A 168 6.87 18.07 1.99
CA ALA A 168 6.11 16.98 2.58
C ALA A 168 6.35 15.65 1.85
N ILE A 169 6.35 15.67 0.51
CA ILE A 169 6.68 14.49 -0.29
C ILE A 169 8.10 14.03 0.00
N GLU A 170 9.07 14.94 -0.01
CA GLU A 170 10.49 14.63 0.23
C GLU A 170 10.73 14.01 1.61
N GLU A 171 10.03 14.48 2.63
CA GLU A 171 10.23 14.04 4.02
C GLU A 171 9.84 12.57 4.23
N ILE A 172 8.81 12.09 3.53
CA ILE A 172 8.31 10.71 3.63
C ILE A 172 8.54 9.89 2.35
N SER A 173 9.55 10.27 1.57
CA SER A 173 10.03 9.52 0.41
C SER A 173 11.40 8.87 0.66
N PRO A 174 11.67 7.69 0.06
CA PRO A 174 13.01 7.13 0.09
C PRO A 174 14.02 8.06 -0.61
N ARG A 175 15.24 8.10 -0.05
CA ARG A 175 16.36 8.93 -0.52
C ARG A 175 17.44 8.05 -1.16
N ARG A 176 18.23 8.63 -2.06
CA ARG A 176 19.34 7.96 -2.76
C ARG A 176 18.87 6.84 -3.69
N LEU A 177 17.80 7.12 -4.43
CA LEU A 177 17.23 6.20 -5.40
C LEU A 177 18.25 5.82 -6.48
N SER A 178 18.24 4.55 -6.86
CA SER A 178 18.90 4.06 -8.05
C SER A 178 18.20 4.58 -9.32
N ALA A 179 18.83 4.41 -10.48
CA ALA A 179 18.18 4.70 -11.76
C ALA A 179 16.90 3.86 -11.97
N TYR A 180 16.89 2.60 -11.52
CA TYR A 180 15.73 1.72 -11.66
C TYR A 180 14.62 2.10 -10.69
N GLU A 181 14.96 2.44 -9.44
CA GLU A 181 13.98 2.95 -8.48
C GLU A 181 13.35 4.24 -8.97
N THR A 182 14.14 5.23 -9.40
CA THR A 182 13.63 6.48 -9.96
C THR A 182 12.65 6.22 -11.10
N ILE A 183 13.01 5.35 -12.06
CA ILE A 183 12.15 5.05 -13.21
C ILE A 183 10.87 4.34 -12.77
N ASN A 184 10.96 3.30 -11.95
CA ASN A 184 9.80 2.53 -11.51
C ASN A 184 8.84 3.41 -10.69
N TYR A 185 9.34 4.15 -9.70
CA TYR A 185 8.50 5.07 -8.92
C TYR A 185 7.92 6.19 -9.78
N PHE A 186 8.68 6.77 -10.72
CA PHE A 186 8.16 7.79 -11.63
C PHE A 186 7.02 7.25 -12.49
N VAL A 187 7.20 6.06 -13.08
CA VAL A 187 6.16 5.42 -13.90
C VAL A 187 4.93 5.12 -13.06
N MET A 188 5.10 4.54 -11.86
CA MET A 188 3.99 4.30 -10.94
C MET A 188 3.20 5.58 -10.71
N ARG A 189 3.85 6.68 -10.31
CA ARG A 189 3.16 7.94 -10.00
C ARG A 189 2.55 8.62 -11.23
N LEU A 190 3.18 8.49 -12.40
CA LEU A 190 2.65 9.05 -13.64
C LEU A 190 1.37 8.36 -14.10
N VAL A 191 1.35 7.02 -14.14
CA VAL A 191 0.17 6.25 -14.59
C VAL A 191 -0.95 6.25 -13.56
N ASP A 192 -0.60 6.47 -12.29
CA ASP A 192 -1.51 6.60 -11.16
C ASP A 192 -2.04 8.03 -10.96
N LEU A 193 -1.70 8.94 -11.88
CA LEU A 193 -2.11 10.35 -11.91
C LEU A 193 -1.71 11.20 -10.69
N ASP A 194 -0.79 10.70 -9.86
CA ASP A 194 -0.15 11.44 -8.76
C ASP A 194 0.97 12.33 -9.31
N PHE A 195 0.55 13.35 -10.07
CA PHE A 195 1.44 14.29 -10.73
C PHE A 195 2.38 15.05 -9.77
N PRO A 196 1.97 15.45 -8.54
CA PRO A 196 2.90 16.04 -7.57
C PRO A 196 4.11 15.14 -7.27
N ALA A 197 3.89 13.84 -7.05
CA ALA A 197 4.98 12.90 -6.80
C ALA A 197 5.79 12.59 -8.06
N ALA A 198 5.15 12.47 -9.23
CA ALA A 198 5.86 12.32 -10.51
C ALA A 198 6.72 13.57 -10.82
N SER A 199 6.25 14.77 -10.47
CA SER A 199 6.99 16.02 -10.60
C SER A 199 8.16 16.09 -9.61
N TYR A 200 8.02 15.56 -8.40
CA TYR A 200 9.14 15.44 -7.46
C TYR A 200 10.30 14.58 -8.03
N LEU A 201 9.97 13.54 -8.80
CA LEU A 201 10.92 12.62 -9.44
C LEU A 201 11.41 13.09 -10.83
N SER A 202 11.01 14.28 -11.29
CA SER A 202 11.34 14.76 -12.63
C SER A 202 11.67 16.26 -12.66
N SER A 203 12.22 16.71 -13.79
CA SER A 203 12.32 18.12 -14.14
C SER A 203 11.25 18.57 -15.15
N MET A 204 10.29 17.69 -15.44
CA MET A 204 9.21 17.95 -16.39
C MET A 204 8.17 18.88 -15.77
N SER A 205 7.47 19.66 -16.60
CA SER A 205 6.36 20.49 -16.10
C SER A 205 5.12 19.64 -15.81
N MET A 206 4.22 20.14 -14.96
CA MET A 206 2.95 19.45 -14.66
C MET A 206 2.09 19.25 -15.92
N ASP A 207 2.16 20.17 -16.89
CA ASP A 207 1.39 20.07 -18.14
C ASP A 207 1.98 19.00 -19.06
N ASP A 208 3.30 18.83 -19.08
CA ASP A 208 3.96 17.73 -19.81
C ASP A 208 3.58 16.37 -19.22
N LEU A 209 3.55 16.26 -17.89
CA LEU A 209 3.15 15.03 -17.20
C LEU A 209 1.69 14.67 -17.51
N ARG A 210 0.78 15.65 -17.43
CA ARG A 210 -0.66 15.46 -17.71
C ARG A 210 -0.95 15.09 -19.16
N SER A 211 -0.16 15.60 -20.11
CA SER A 211 -0.35 15.36 -21.54
C SER A 211 0.31 14.08 -22.07
N SER A 212 0.99 13.33 -21.21
CA SER A 212 1.59 12.04 -21.57
C SER A 212 0.54 11.02 -21.98
N ALA A 213 0.72 10.35 -23.12
CA ALA A 213 -0.15 9.26 -23.57
C ALA A 213 -0.21 8.07 -22.58
N LEU A 214 0.68 7.99 -21.59
CA LEU A 214 0.59 7.00 -20.52
C LEU A 214 -0.56 7.26 -19.54
N THR A 215 -1.17 8.45 -19.52
CA THR A 215 -2.24 8.82 -18.58
C THR A 215 -3.64 8.58 -19.16
N ASP A 216 -3.75 8.32 -20.47
CA ASP A 216 -5.03 8.27 -21.21
C ASP A 216 -6.02 7.21 -20.69
N ALA A 217 -5.54 6.11 -20.09
CA ALA A 217 -6.39 5.04 -19.59
C ALA A 217 -7.01 5.33 -18.20
N GLY A 218 -6.74 6.49 -17.61
CA GLY A 218 -7.15 6.85 -16.25
C GLY A 218 -6.10 6.42 -15.22
N ILE A 219 -6.53 6.21 -13.97
CA ILE A 219 -5.71 5.69 -12.88
C ILE A 219 -5.33 4.24 -13.21
N GLN A 220 -4.04 3.90 -13.07
CA GLN A 220 -3.54 2.58 -13.42
C GLN A 220 -2.55 2.08 -12.39
N THR A 221 -2.53 0.77 -12.18
CA THR A 221 -1.52 0.10 -11.35
C THR A 221 -0.39 -0.41 -12.25
N LEU A 222 0.86 -0.11 -11.91
CA LEU A 222 2.02 -0.73 -12.56
C LEU A 222 2.13 -2.20 -12.14
N VAL A 223 1.94 -3.12 -13.09
CA VAL A 223 1.98 -4.57 -12.83
C VAL A 223 3.35 -5.14 -13.13
N ARG A 224 4.01 -4.64 -14.18
CA ARG A 224 5.33 -5.10 -14.63
C ARG A 224 6.08 -3.96 -15.31
N SER A 225 7.39 -3.91 -15.13
CA SER A 225 8.30 -2.97 -15.82
C SER A 225 9.61 -3.68 -16.18
N ASP A 226 9.98 -3.64 -17.46
CA ASP A 226 11.27 -4.09 -17.96
C ASP A 226 12.05 -2.87 -18.49
N ILE A 227 13.21 -2.59 -17.88
CA ILE A 227 14.05 -1.43 -18.11
C ILE A 227 15.39 -1.87 -18.71
N GLU A 228 15.73 -1.33 -19.87
CA GLU A 228 17.00 -1.57 -20.55
C GLU A 228 17.74 -0.25 -20.76
N ARG A 229 19.02 -0.19 -20.38
CA ARG A 229 19.88 0.95 -20.74
C ARG A 229 20.00 1.05 -22.26
N SER A 230 19.88 2.26 -22.80
CA SER A 230 20.09 2.52 -24.21
C SER A 230 21.35 3.36 -24.47
N ASP A 231 21.80 3.37 -25.72
CA ASP A 231 22.89 4.21 -26.19
C ASP A 231 22.36 5.60 -26.55
N ARG A 232 23.04 6.66 -26.10
CA ARG A 232 22.76 8.07 -26.47
C ARG A 232 22.77 8.33 -27.97
N ARG A 233 23.48 7.53 -28.76
CA ARG A 233 23.44 7.63 -30.22
C ARG A 233 22.14 7.12 -30.80
N ARG A 234 21.54 6.11 -30.16
CA ARG A 234 20.32 5.46 -30.60
C ARG A 234 19.09 6.25 -30.19
N ASP A 235 19.07 6.71 -28.94
CA ASP A 235 17.99 7.50 -28.37
C ASP A 235 18.58 8.80 -27.77
N PRO A 236 18.92 9.80 -28.61
CA PRO A 236 19.54 11.04 -28.15
C PRO A 236 18.58 11.84 -27.26
N SER A 237 19.11 12.45 -26.21
CA SER A 237 18.38 13.43 -25.40
C SER A 237 18.48 14.82 -26.01
N ASP A 238 17.44 15.64 -25.83
CA ASP A 238 17.42 17.03 -26.29
C ASP A 238 18.49 17.89 -25.60
N ASP A 239 18.79 17.60 -24.34
CA ASP A 239 19.84 18.27 -23.56
C ASP A 239 21.26 17.76 -23.86
N GLY A 240 21.41 16.71 -24.67
CA GLY A 240 22.67 16.03 -25.00
C GLY A 240 23.42 15.38 -23.82
N THR A 241 22.92 15.48 -22.58
CA THR A 241 23.63 15.06 -21.36
C THR A 241 22.87 14.06 -20.51
N SER A 242 21.59 13.84 -20.76
CA SER A 242 20.80 12.80 -20.12
C SER A 242 21.09 11.40 -20.66
N PHE A 243 20.77 10.37 -19.88
CA PHE A 243 20.99 8.96 -20.21
C PHE A 243 19.67 8.28 -20.55
N PRO A 244 19.55 7.68 -21.76
CA PRO A 244 18.31 7.02 -22.19
C PRO A 244 18.15 5.60 -21.62
N PHE A 245 16.91 5.26 -21.31
CA PHE A 245 16.47 3.92 -20.95
C PHE A 245 15.22 3.57 -21.77
N ARG A 246 15.21 2.37 -22.36
CA ARG A 246 14.03 1.80 -23.01
C ARG A 246 13.24 1.04 -21.97
N VAL A 247 11.96 1.34 -21.90
CA VAL A 247 11.09 0.83 -20.86
C VAL A 247 9.87 0.19 -21.52
N ARG A 248 9.52 -1.00 -21.05
CA ARG A 248 8.30 -1.73 -21.43
C ARG A 248 7.52 -2.02 -20.17
N VAL A 249 6.29 -1.56 -20.10
CA VAL A 249 5.46 -1.70 -18.90
C VAL A 249 4.16 -2.39 -19.23
N THR A 250 3.63 -3.08 -18.24
CA THR A 250 2.26 -3.57 -18.22
C THR A 250 1.55 -2.90 -17.07
N THR A 251 0.44 -2.23 -17.37
CA THR A 251 -0.41 -1.57 -16.38
C THR A 251 -1.81 -2.18 -16.38
N LEU A 252 -2.52 -2.08 -15.26
CA LEU A 252 -3.92 -2.48 -15.11
C LEU A 252 -4.76 -1.23 -14.86
N ALA A 253 -5.82 -1.05 -15.65
CA ALA A 253 -6.81 0.02 -15.48
C ALA A 253 -8.19 -0.47 -15.91
N LYS A 254 -9.24 -0.31 -15.08
CA LYS A 254 -10.62 -0.71 -15.41
C LYS A 254 -10.74 -2.14 -15.94
N ASP A 255 -10.15 -3.09 -15.22
CA ASP A 255 -10.09 -4.53 -15.60
C ASP A 255 -9.43 -4.82 -16.96
N ALA A 256 -8.70 -3.85 -17.52
CA ALA A 256 -7.97 -4.00 -18.77
C ALA A 256 -6.47 -3.81 -18.56
N TYR A 257 -5.69 -4.71 -19.15
CA TYR A 257 -4.25 -4.59 -19.17
C TYR A 257 -3.80 -3.79 -20.39
N TYR A 258 -2.82 -2.91 -20.19
CA TYR A 258 -2.19 -2.12 -21.24
C TYR A 258 -0.70 -2.41 -21.26
N HIS A 259 -0.15 -2.60 -22.46
CA HIS A 259 1.27 -2.70 -22.69
C HIS A 259 1.78 -1.41 -23.34
N SER A 260 2.77 -0.79 -22.72
CA SER A 260 3.32 0.47 -23.19
C SER A 260 4.82 0.37 -23.37
N THR A 261 5.33 0.94 -24.47
CA THR A 261 6.76 0.99 -24.77
C THR A 261 7.20 2.43 -24.94
N PHE A 262 8.27 2.85 -24.26
CA PHE A 262 8.74 4.22 -24.31
C PHE A 262 10.25 4.32 -24.05
N VAL A 263 10.80 5.50 -24.31
CA VAL A 263 12.14 5.88 -23.86
C VAL A 263 12.01 6.94 -22.78
N ILE A 264 12.74 6.77 -21.69
CA ILE A 264 12.84 7.73 -20.60
C ILE A 264 14.29 8.18 -20.46
N TRP A 265 14.51 9.44 -20.13
CA TRP A 265 15.84 10.00 -19.94
C TRP A 265 16.05 10.42 -18.49
N LEU A 266 17.20 10.04 -17.92
CA LEU A 266 17.60 10.48 -16.59
C LEU A 266 18.75 11.49 -16.67
N ASN A 267 18.73 12.49 -15.81
CA ASN A 267 19.83 13.44 -15.70
C ASN A 267 21.14 12.73 -15.32
N GLY A 268 22.25 13.17 -15.91
CA GLY A 268 23.57 12.58 -15.62
C GLY A 268 24.21 13.04 -14.32
N ASN A 269 23.53 13.88 -13.53
CA ASN A 269 24.10 14.58 -12.39
C ASN A 269 23.71 13.90 -11.08
N TYR A 270 24.39 12.80 -10.76
CA TYR A 270 24.27 12.02 -9.51
C TYR A 270 24.66 12.79 -8.23
N ARG A 271 24.86 14.11 -8.31
CA ARG A 271 25.09 14.99 -7.14
C ARG A 271 23.78 15.46 -6.50
N ALA A 272 22.63 15.27 -7.16
CA ALA A 272 21.31 15.43 -6.54
C ALA A 272 21.03 14.24 -5.60
N ALA A 273 20.11 14.43 -4.63
CA ALA A 273 19.73 13.37 -3.69
C ALA A 273 19.21 12.11 -4.42
N ASN A 274 18.53 12.28 -5.56
CA ASN A 274 18.02 11.23 -6.46
C ASN A 274 18.29 11.60 -7.93
N PRO A 275 18.48 10.64 -8.85
CA PRO A 275 18.34 10.86 -10.29
C PRO A 275 16.95 11.42 -10.61
N LEU A 276 16.86 12.31 -11.59
CA LEU A 276 15.60 12.89 -12.05
C LEU A 276 15.32 12.52 -13.49
N VAL A 277 14.05 12.23 -13.78
CA VAL A 277 13.55 12.09 -15.15
C VAL A 277 13.54 13.46 -15.82
N THR A 278 14.25 13.58 -16.94
CA THR A 278 14.33 14.83 -17.70
C THR A 278 13.30 14.91 -18.82
N ASP A 279 12.99 13.76 -19.43
CA ASP A 279 12.02 13.66 -20.51
C ASP A 279 11.51 12.21 -20.69
N LEU A 280 10.39 12.07 -21.40
CA LEU A 280 9.72 10.82 -21.73
C LEU A 280 9.16 10.87 -23.16
N LYS A 281 9.46 9.85 -23.95
CA LYS A 281 8.89 9.67 -25.29
C LYS A 281 8.15 8.36 -25.41
N VAL A 282 6.83 8.45 -25.42
CA VAL A 282 5.94 7.30 -25.59
C VAL A 282 5.98 6.82 -27.04
N GLY A 283 6.32 5.55 -27.23
CA GLY A 283 6.37 4.91 -28.54
C GLY A 283 5.05 4.23 -28.92
N SER A 284 4.50 3.43 -28.00
CA SER A 284 3.22 2.75 -28.20
C SER A 284 2.52 2.50 -26.87
N VAL A 285 1.19 2.47 -26.91
CA VAL A 285 0.29 2.06 -25.82
C VAL A 285 -0.76 1.16 -26.47
N ILE A 286 -0.84 -0.10 -26.03
CA ILE A 286 -1.69 -1.12 -26.65
C ILE A 286 -2.48 -1.82 -25.56
N LYS A 287 -3.80 -1.90 -25.71
CA LYS A 287 -4.64 -2.74 -24.84
C LYS A 287 -4.37 -4.22 -25.15
N LEU A 288 -4.07 -5.01 -24.12
CA LEU A 288 -3.86 -6.45 -24.22
C LEU A 288 -5.17 -7.21 -24.13
N SER A 289 -5.23 -8.38 -24.77
CA SER A 289 -6.22 -9.40 -24.45
C SER A 289 -5.93 -10.05 -23.10
N GLU A 290 -6.95 -10.68 -22.48
CA GLU A 290 -6.80 -11.42 -21.22
C GLU A 290 -5.74 -12.52 -21.33
N TYR A 291 -5.67 -13.21 -22.48
CA TYR A 291 -4.68 -14.25 -22.72
C TYR A 291 -3.24 -13.69 -22.78
N GLU A 292 -3.03 -12.58 -23.49
CA GLU A 292 -1.72 -11.92 -23.55
C GLU A 292 -1.30 -11.40 -22.17
N ALA A 293 -2.23 -10.82 -21.41
CA ALA A 293 -1.97 -10.37 -20.05
C ALA A 293 -1.58 -11.55 -19.13
N ALA A 294 -2.35 -12.64 -19.18
CA ALA A 294 -2.06 -13.86 -18.42
C ALA A 294 -0.66 -14.41 -18.76
N MET A 295 -0.27 -14.42 -20.04
CA MET A 295 1.08 -14.82 -20.45
C MET A 295 2.18 -13.91 -19.90
N GLN A 296 1.94 -12.59 -19.79
CA GLN A 296 2.94 -11.65 -19.28
C GLN A 296 3.11 -11.71 -17.75
N ILE A 297 2.05 -12.07 -17.04
CA ILE A 297 1.96 -12.08 -15.57
C ILE A 297 2.27 -13.48 -15.00
N SER A 298 2.05 -14.54 -15.77
CA SER A 298 2.23 -15.94 -15.33
C SER A 298 3.59 -16.19 -14.70
N ARG A 299 3.57 -16.97 -13.60
CA ARG A 299 4.73 -17.41 -12.83
C ARG A 299 4.47 -18.81 -12.28
N PRO A 300 5.54 -19.57 -11.99
CA PRO A 300 5.40 -20.77 -11.20
C PRO A 300 4.82 -20.45 -9.82
N GLU A 301 3.91 -21.29 -9.38
CA GLU A 301 3.38 -21.35 -8.03
C GLU A 301 4.04 -22.52 -7.31
N TYR A 302 4.68 -22.26 -6.18
CA TYR A 302 5.16 -23.28 -5.27
C TYR A 302 4.21 -23.38 -4.10
N ILE A 303 3.68 -24.58 -3.86
CA ILE A 303 2.55 -24.79 -2.96
C ILE A 303 2.87 -25.87 -1.95
N THR A 304 2.52 -25.63 -0.69
CA THR A 304 2.52 -26.64 0.38
C THR A 304 1.11 -26.78 0.92
N VAL A 305 0.60 -28.01 0.96
CA VAL A 305 -0.76 -28.32 1.44
C VAL A 305 -0.68 -29.04 2.78
N PHE A 306 -1.41 -28.55 3.76
CA PHE A 306 -1.61 -29.19 5.06
C PHE A 306 -3.06 -29.61 5.23
N ASP A 307 -3.26 -30.81 5.75
CA ASP A 307 -4.53 -31.26 6.28
C ASP A 307 -4.69 -30.71 7.70
N CYS A 308 -5.84 -30.10 7.96
CA CYS A 308 -6.16 -29.48 9.23
C CYS A 308 -7.50 -30.04 9.74
N LYS A 309 -7.45 -31.19 10.43
CA LYS A 309 -8.63 -32.01 10.76
C LYS A 309 -9.45 -31.57 11.98
N ASP A 310 -9.26 -30.37 12.54
CA ASP A 310 -9.71 -30.06 13.91
C ASP A 310 -10.50 -28.74 14.04
N ASP A 311 -11.44 -28.71 14.99
CA ASP A 311 -12.24 -27.55 15.42
C ASP A 311 -11.38 -26.34 15.87
N MET A 312 -10.09 -26.56 16.15
CA MET A 312 -9.10 -25.53 16.51
C MET A 312 -8.89 -24.46 15.43
N LEU A 313 -9.21 -24.73 14.15
CA LEU A 313 -9.12 -23.73 13.08
C LEU A 313 -10.22 -22.67 13.12
N ARG A 314 -11.27 -22.85 13.92
CA ARG A 314 -12.25 -21.78 14.19
C ARG A 314 -11.59 -20.57 14.87
N GLY A 315 -10.41 -20.76 15.47
CA GLY A 315 -9.56 -19.72 16.03
C GLY A 315 -8.21 -19.57 15.32
N PHE A 316 -8.14 -19.86 14.00
CA PHE A 316 -6.94 -19.55 13.23
C PHE A 316 -6.67 -18.05 13.30
N ASP A 317 -5.52 -17.70 13.86
CA ASP A 317 -5.03 -16.36 14.02
C ASP A 317 -3.67 -16.28 13.32
N PRO A 318 -3.57 -15.51 12.22
CA PRO A 318 -2.37 -15.46 11.40
C PRO A 318 -1.14 -14.94 12.17
N LYS A 319 -1.33 -14.28 13.33
CA LYS A 319 -0.23 -13.84 14.20
C LYS A 319 0.67 -14.95 14.71
N TYR A 320 0.18 -16.19 14.75
CA TYR A 320 0.98 -17.33 15.18
C TYR A 320 1.83 -17.94 14.06
N ILE A 321 1.67 -17.49 12.82
CA ILE A 321 2.54 -17.84 11.69
C ILE A 321 3.29 -16.57 11.28
N GLY A 322 4.54 -16.43 11.74
CA GLY A 322 5.30 -15.17 11.71
C GLY A 322 5.17 -14.32 10.43
N PRO A 323 5.36 -14.88 9.22
CA PRO A 323 5.19 -14.11 7.97
C PRO A 323 3.81 -13.47 7.77
N PHE A 324 2.76 -14.00 8.38
CA PHE A 324 1.38 -13.51 8.29
C PHE A 324 0.97 -12.62 9.46
N GLU A 325 1.89 -12.23 10.36
CA GLU A 325 1.55 -11.55 11.62
C GLU A 325 0.70 -10.29 11.43
N ASN A 326 0.99 -9.52 10.37
CA ASN A 326 0.31 -8.29 10.04
C ASN A 326 -0.74 -8.46 8.91
N SER A 327 -1.08 -9.70 8.55
CA SER A 327 -2.05 -9.97 7.49
C SER A 327 -3.49 -9.85 7.99
N VAL A 328 -4.39 -9.42 7.10
CA VAL A 328 -5.83 -9.40 7.35
C VAL A 328 -6.48 -10.51 6.55
N ALA A 329 -7.38 -11.25 7.18
CA ALA A 329 -8.17 -12.27 6.51
C ALA A 329 -9.08 -11.61 5.47
N THR A 330 -8.89 -11.96 4.21
CA THR A 330 -9.81 -11.64 3.12
C THR A 330 -10.73 -12.83 2.91
N MET A 331 -12.03 -12.62 3.00
CA MET A 331 -13.01 -13.67 2.73
C MET A 331 -13.02 -13.97 1.24
N VAL A 332 -12.79 -15.23 0.88
CA VAL A 332 -12.85 -15.75 -0.49
C VAL A 332 -13.89 -16.89 -0.55
N PRO A 333 -14.43 -17.24 -1.73
CA PRO A 333 -15.46 -18.27 -1.83
C PRO A 333 -15.10 -19.61 -1.17
N ASN A 334 -13.82 -20.01 -1.19
CA ASN A 334 -13.35 -21.24 -0.57
C ASN A 334 -12.79 -21.09 0.85
N GLY A 335 -12.90 -19.93 1.51
CA GLY A 335 -12.46 -19.75 2.90
C GLY A 335 -11.83 -18.39 3.20
N TRP A 336 -10.69 -18.40 3.90
CA TRP A 336 -10.00 -17.18 4.33
C TRP A 336 -8.60 -17.11 3.72
N LEU A 337 -8.36 -16.04 2.94
CA LEU A 337 -7.08 -15.74 2.32
C LEU A 337 -6.28 -14.77 3.21
N TYR A 338 -5.01 -15.08 3.43
CA TYR A 338 -4.04 -14.25 4.14
C TYR A 338 -2.88 -13.95 3.20
N THR A 339 -2.49 -12.69 3.13
CA THR A 339 -1.37 -12.22 2.29
C THR A 339 -0.23 -11.75 3.18
N ALA A 340 0.96 -12.33 2.99
CA ALA A 340 2.19 -11.86 3.60
C ALA A 340 2.94 -10.97 2.61
N TYR A 341 3.16 -9.71 2.96
CA TYR A 341 3.96 -8.77 2.17
C TYR A 341 5.43 -8.81 2.62
N LYS A 342 6.34 -8.46 1.72
CA LYS A 342 7.74 -8.28 2.08
C LYS A 342 7.89 -7.00 2.89
N GLY A 343 8.68 -7.04 3.96
CA GLY A 343 8.89 -5.88 4.83
C GLY A 343 9.80 -4.77 4.25
N ASN A 344 10.02 -4.72 2.94
CA ASN A 344 10.82 -3.68 2.28
C ASN A 344 10.46 -3.52 0.80
N ASN A 345 10.77 -2.34 0.25
CA ASN A 345 10.50 -2.00 -1.16
C ASN A 345 11.70 -2.30 -2.09
N SER A 346 12.62 -3.19 -1.71
CA SER A 346 13.83 -3.47 -2.50
C SER A 346 13.55 -4.05 -3.88
N HIS A 347 12.36 -4.64 -4.07
CA HIS A 347 11.90 -5.16 -5.36
C HIS A 347 11.74 -4.05 -6.42
N VAL A 348 11.56 -2.79 -6.00
CA VAL A 348 11.49 -1.61 -6.88
C VAL A 348 12.86 -1.28 -7.49
N ASP A 349 13.97 -1.65 -6.84
CA ASP A 349 15.34 -1.49 -7.36
C ASP A 349 15.75 -2.62 -8.31
N THR A 350 14.90 -2.88 -9.31
CA THR A 350 15.16 -3.92 -10.30
C THR A 350 14.85 -3.42 -11.69
N SER A 351 15.64 -3.87 -12.67
CA SER A 351 15.37 -3.63 -14.08
C SER A 351 14.19 -4.47 -14.62
N SER A 352 13.70 -5.44 -13.84
CA SER A 352 12.56 -6.29 -14.16
C SER A 352 11.65 -6.32 -12.94
N TYR A 353 10.91 -5.24 -12.75
CA TYR A 353 9.95 -5.07 -11.66
C TYR A 353 8.66 -5.84 -11.95
N ARG A 354 8.08 -6.44 -10.91
CA ARG A 354 6.73 -7.01 -10.92
C ARG A 354 6.02 -6.69 -9.62
N LEU A 355 4.74 -6.32 -9.71
CA LEU A 355 3.91 -6.09 -8.52
C LEU A 355 3.84 -7.31 -7.61
N SER A 356 3.77 -8.51 -8.21
CA SER A 356 3.77 -9.78 -7.46
C SER A 356 5.04 -10.01 -6.63
N ASP A 357 6.15 -9.34 -6.96
CA ASP A 357 7.39 -9.48 -6.18
C ASP A 357 7.34 -8.72 -4.85
N ASP A 358 6.30 -7.92 -4.59
CA ASP A 358 6.06 -7.33 -3.28
C ASP A 358 5.49 -8.35 -2.28
N VAL A 359 4.89 -9.43 -2.79
CA VAL A 359 4.29 -10.48 -1.96
C VAL A 359 5.33 -11.52 -1.57
N TYR A 360 5.39 -11.82 -0.28
CA TYR A 360 6.19 -12.91 0.28
C TYR A 360 5.52 -14.27 0.03
N GLY A 361 4.21 -14.33 0.28
CA GLY A 361 3.35 -15.44 -0.13
C GLY A 361 1.94 -15.32 0.43
N TYR A 362 1.17 -16.36 0.18
CA TYR A 362 -0.24 -16.44 0.53
C TYR A 362 -0.50 -17.67 1.38
N ALA A 363 -1.53 -17.60 2.21
CA ALA A 363 -2.14 -18.76 2.84
C ALA A 363 -3.64 -18.69 2.60
N VAL A 364 -4.24 -19.79 2.17
CA VAL A 364 -5.70 -19.95 2.21
C VAL A 364 -6.04 -21.05 3.19
N LEU A 365 -6.90 -20.72 4.15
CA LEU A 365 -7.55 -21.69 5.01
C LEU A 365 -8.89 -22.04 4.39
N THR A 366 -9.00 -23.24 3.84
CA THR A 366 -10.20 -23.65 3.10
C THR A 366 -11.32 -24.11 4.04
N ILE A 367 -12.56 -23.94 3.59
CA ILE A 367 -13.74 -24.46 4.31
C ILE A 367 -13.75 -26.00 4.39
N ALA A 368 -13.00 -26.67 3.52
CA ALA A 368 -12.81 -28.12 3.51
C ALA A 368 -11.76 -28.60 4.55
N GLY A 369 -11.09 -27.68 5.25
CA GLY A 369 -10.12 -28.00 6.29
C GLY A 369 -8.69 -28.19 5.79
N GLU A 370 -8.30 -27.47 4.73
CA GLU A 370 -6.90 -27.44 4.27
C GLU A 370 -6.28 -26.07 4.53
N LEU A 371 -5.04 -26.05 5.02
CA LEU A 371 -4.20 -24.86 4.97
C LEU A 371 -3.27 -25.00 3.76
N VAL A 372 -3.46 -24.14 2.76
CA VAL A 372 -2.66 -24.14 1.54
C VAL A 372 -1.79 -22.89 1.51
N LEU A 373 -0.47 -23.10 1.56
CA LEU A 373 0.53 -22.03 1.46
C LEU A 373 1.01 -21.93 0.01
N MET A 374 1.17 -20.72 -0.51
CA MET A 374 1.68 -20.48 -1.86
C MET A 374 2.71 -19.35 -1.88
N SER A 375 3.77 -19.51 -2.67
CA SER A 375 4.65 -18.41 -3.06
C SER A 375 5.12 -18.59 -4.51
N ASN A 376 5.45 -17.48 -5.18
CA ASN A 376 6.10 -17.52 -6.49
C ASN A 376 7.64 -17.70 -6.40
N ASP A 377 8.19 -17.79 -5.18
CA ASP A 377 9.61 -18.01 -4.92
C ASP A 377 9.82 -19.27 -4.08
N LEU A 378 10.74 -20.13 -4.55
CA LEU A 378 11.04 -21.43 -3.92
C LEU A 378 11.61 -21.28 -2.50
N ARG A 379 12.37 -20.22 -2.21
CA ARG A 379 12.91 -19.98 -0.87
C ARG A 379 11.81 -19.52 0.06
N HIS A 380 10.94 -18.61 -0.39
CA HIS A 380 9.85 -18.12 0.45
C HIS A 380 8.84 -19.20 0.80
N ILE A 381 8.47 -20.10 -0.12
CA ILE A 381 7.58 -21.22 0.23
C ILE A 381 8.23 -22.15 1.28
N SER A 382 9.54 -22.40 1.20
CA SER A 382 10.25 -23.21 2.20
C SER A 382 10.23 -22.53 3.57
N MET A 383 10.38 -21.20 3.61
CA MET A 383 10.32 -20.44 4.85
C MET A 383 8.89 -20.35 5.42
N LEU A 384 7.87 -20.31 4.56
CA LEU A 384 6.46 -20.38 4.96
C LEU A 384 6.11 -21.75 5.56
N ASP A 385 6.61 -22.81 4.94
CA ASP A 385 6.49 -24.19 5.42
C ASP A 385 7.13 -24.34 6.81
N ASP A 386 8.37 -23.87 6.98
CA ASP A 386 9.04 -23.83 8.28
C ASP A 386 8.25 -23.01 9.31
N ALA A 387 7.76 -21.82 8.93
CA ALA A 387 6.98 -20.97 9.83
C ALA A 387 5.69 -21.66 10.31
N ALA A 388 5.03 -22.43 9.45
CA ALA A 388 3.85 -23.20 9.81
C ALA A 388 4.21 -24.39 10.73
N ILE A 389 5.26 -25.14 10.42
CA ILE A 389 5.71 -26.31 11.20
C ILE A 389 6.31 -25.93 12.56
N PHE A 390 6.82 -24.71 12.72
CA PHE A 390 7.30 -24.19 14.00
C PHE A 390 6.29 -23.30 14.73
N SER A 391 5.09 -23.12 14.18
CA SER A 391 4.02 -22.33 14.81
C SER A 391 3.32 -23.07 15.96
N LEU A 392 2.46 -22.36 16.69
CA LEU A 392 1.53 -22.97 17.64
C LEU A 392 0.56 -23.96 16.99
N TYR A 393 0.38 -23.90 15.66
CA TYR A 393 -0.48 -24.80 14.92
C TYR A 393 0.20 -26.12 14.52
N ALA A 394 1.52 -26.24 14.67
CA ALA A 394 2.27 -27.41 14.25
C ALA A 394 1.69 -28.77 14.68
N PRO A 395 1.18 -28.97 15.91
CA PRO A 395 0.59 -30.25 16.32
C PRO A 395 -0.69 -30.63 15.54
N PHE A 396 -1.30 -29.67 14.84
CA PHE A 396 -2.57 -29.82 14.12
C PHE A 396 -2.40 -29.80 12.60
N LEU A 397 -1.17 -29.59 12.11
CA LEU A 397 -0.85 -29.54 10.68
C LEU A 397 -0.22 -30.87 10.25
N ASN A 398 -0.85 -31.56 9.31
CA ASN A 398 -0.26 -32.73 8.66
C ASN A 398 0.00 -32.43 7.19
N THR A 399 1.27 -32.39 6.76
CA THR A 399 1.63 -32.10 5.37
C THR A 399 1.08 -33.18 4.44
N LYS A 400 0.22 -32.80 3.49
CA LYS A 400 -0.28 -33.69 2.43
C LYS A 400 0.71 -33.77 1.27
N GLY A 401 1.23 -32.63 0.82
CA GLY A 401 2.10 -32.58 -0.34
C GLY A 401 2.75 -31.22 -0.57
N ARG A 402 3.77 -31.23 -1.43
CA ARG A 402 4.46 -30.03 -1.93
C ARG A 402 4.48 -30.09 -3.45
N TYR A 403 4.12 -29.00 -4.09
CA TYR A 403 3.86 -28.94 -5.52
C TYR A 403 4.57 -27.75 -6.16
N ARG A 404 4.94 -27.91 -7.42
CA ARG A 404 5.31 -26.81 -8.32
C ARG A 404 4.37 -26.86 -9.50
N ILE A 405 3.68 -25.76 -9.76
CA ILE A 405 2.73 -25.64 -10.86
C ILE A 405 3.15 -24.44 -11.70
N ASP A 406 3.25 -24.60 -13.02
CA ASP A 406 3.62 -23.52 -13.94
C ASP A 406 2.40 -22.70 -14.43
N THR A 407 1.20 -23.03 -13.93
CA THR A 407 -0.08 -22.36 -14.18
C THR A 407 -0.70 -21.89 -12.86
N SER A 408 -1.55 -20.85 -12.91
CA SER A 408 -2.18 -20.34 -11.68
C SER A 408 -3.35 -21.22 -11.23
N VAL A 409 -3.11 -22.05 -10.22
CA VAL A 409 -4.10 -22.95 -9.61
C VAL A 409 -4.55 -22.40 -8.26
N PHE A 410 -3.68 -21.69 -7.54
CA PHE A 410 -3.99 -21.12 -6.23
C PHE A 410 -5.17 -20.13 -6.30
N GLN A 411 -5.20 -19.26 -7.30
CA GLN A 411 -6.33 -18.34 -7.49
C GLN A 411 -7.64 -19.11 -7.73
N THR A 412 -7.59 -20.17 -8.54
CA THR A 412 -8.75 -21.05 -8.78
C THR A 412 -9.22 -21.69 -7.48
N LEU A 413 -8.30 -22.19 -6.64
CA LEU A 413 -8.62 -22.77 -5.34
C LEU A 413 -9.40 -21.79 -4.45
N CYS A 414 -8.99 -20.51 -4.41
CA CYS A 414 -9.69 -19.48 -3.63
C CYS A 414 -11.15 -19.29 -4.08
N HIS A 415 -11.45 -19.52 -5.37
CA HIS A 415 -12.76 -19.23 -5.96
C HIS A 415 -13.71 -20.43 -6.09
N VAL A 416 -13.26 -21.67 -5.81
CA VAL A 416 -14.10 -22.88 -5.89
C VAL A 416 -14.48 -23.35 -4.48
N PRO A 417 -15.70 -23.06 -3.98
CA PRO A 417 -16.09 -23.39 -2.61
C PRO A 417 -16.08 -24.90 -2.35
N GLY A 418 -15.46 -25.30 -1.26
CA GLY A 418 -15.42 -26.69 -0.80
C GLY A 418 -14.41 -27.56 -1.55
N ALA A 419 -13.71 -27.02 -2.55
CA ALA A 419 -12.68 -27.77 -3.26
C ALA A 419 -11.46 -27.98 -2.37
N MET A 420 -10.94 -29.21 -2.39
CA MET A 420 -9.61 -29.52 -1.91
C MET A 420 -8.59 -29.28 -3.02
N PHE A 421 -7.34 -28.99 -2.67
CA PHE A 421 -6.29 -28.70 -3.64
C PHE A 421 -6.06 -29.86 -4.63
N GLU A 422 -6.08 -31.10 -4.15
CA GLU A 422 -5.88 -32.31 -4.96
C GLU A 422 -6.95 -32.50 -6.05
N GLU A 423 -8.13 -31.88 -5.91
CA GLU A 423 -9.21 -31.94 -6.90
C GLU A 423 -8.97 -30.99 -8.09
N LEU A 424 -8.06 -30.03 -7.93
CA LEU A 424 -7.74 -29.00 -8.92
C LEU A 424 -6.46 -29.28 -9.70
N VAL A 425 -5.74 -30.35 -9.34
CA VAL A 425 -4.52 -30.77 -10.00
C VAL A 425 -4.72 -32.16 -10.59
N GLU A 426 -4.30 -32.35 -11.83
CA GLU A 426 -4.27 -33.70 -12.41
C GLU A 426 -3.13 -34.48 -11.74
N PRO A 427 -3.34 -35.75 -11.34
CA PRO A 427 -2.24 -36.58 -10.88
C PRO A 427 -1.23 -36.72 -12.02
N GLY A 428 0.01 -36.34 -11.77
CA GLY A 428 1.08 -36.55 -12.74
C GLY A 428 1.23 -38.04 -13.04
N GLU A 429 1.33 -38.40 -14.32
CA GLU A 429 1.85 -39.72 -14.68
C GLU A 429 3.33 -39.77 -14.27
N ASP A 430 3.68 -40.71 -13.39
CA ASP A 430 5.03 -40.93 -12.85
C ASP A 430 6.13 -41.11 -13.92
#